data_AF-A0A6G5R480-F1
#
_entry.id   AF-A0A6G5R480-F1
#
_cell.length_a   1.000
_cell.length_b   1.000
_cell.length_c   1.000
_cell.angle_alpha   90.00
_cell.angle_beta   90.00
_cell.angle_gamma   90.00
#
_symmetry.space_group_name_H-M   'P 1'
#
loop_
_entity.id
_entity.type
_entity.pdbx_description
1 polymer ?
#
loop_
_entity_poly.entity_id
_entity_poly.type
_entity_poly.pdbx_seq_one_letter_code
_entity_poly.pdbx_strand_id
1 'polypeptide(L)'
;MTSTQRIVEWNRERGLLEQGYNSERESAFILEELYELLGFKGDVKGYARRMATNWLIADSFHWRAGSIYKNIRKQKPTDQDILDGLADLIVFATGAMAKKLHEMGSLLTPDDILNRVMDANDLKGSKVDEKGKIIKSDDSEQPKLV
;
A
#
# COMPACT_ATOMS: atom_id res chain seq x y z
N MET A 1 -7.78 -17.01 13.62
CA MET A 1 -6.91 -16.56 12.53
C MET A 1 -7.36 -15.16 12.12
N THR A 2 -6.47 -14.17 12.22
CA THR A 2 -6.72 -12.79 11.77
C THR A 2 -6.66 -12.73 10.23
N SER A 3 -7.20 -11.66 9.62
CA SER A 3 -7.13 -11.47 8.16
C SER A 3 -5.68 -11.39 7.67
N THR A 4 -4.81 -10.73 8.42
CA THR A 4 -3.37 -10.63 8.19
C THR A 4 -2.68 -12.00 8.24
N GLN A 5 -2.99 -12.84 9.23
CA GLN A 5 -2.50 -14.22 9.28
C GLN A 5 -2.95 -15.02 8.05
N ARG A 6 -4.20 -14.86 7.61
CA ARG A 6 -4.71 -15.50 6.39
C ARG A 6 -3.96 -15.03 5.13
N ILE A 7 -3.63 -13.74 5.02
CA ILE A 7 -2.86 -13.19 3.90
C ILE A 7 -1.44 -13.75 3.89
N VAL A 8 -0.80 -13.86 5.06
CA VAL A 8 0.54 -14.46 5.19
C VAL A 8 0.52 -15.92 4.75
N GLU A 9 -0.47 -16.70 5.20
CA GLU A 9 -0.65 -18.09 4.78
C GLU A 9 -0.85 -18.20 3.26
N TRP A 10 -1.72 -17.36 2.70
CA TRP A 10 -1.99 -17.33 1.26
C TRP A 10 -0.73 -17.09 0.43
N ASN A 11 0.17 -16.21 0.90
CA ASN A 11 1.47 -15.96 0.26
C ASN A 11 2.41 -17.17 0.41
N ARG A 12 2.46 -17.80 1.59
CA ARG A 12 3.30 -18.98 1.84
C ARG A 12 2.89 -20.16 0.98
N GLU A 13 1.60 -20.51 0.96
CA GLU A 13 1.05 -21.62 0.17
C GLU A 13 1.35 -21.48 -1.34
N ARG A 14 1.59 -20.25 -1.82
CA ARG A 14 1.89 -19.93 -3.22
C ARG A 14 3.38 -19.72 -3.50
N GLY A 15 4.25 -19.94 -2.52
CA GLY A 15 5.69 -19.75 -2.66
C GLY A 15 6.08 -18.28 -2.88
N LEU A 16 5.25 -17.33 -2.44
CA LEU A 16 5.48 -15.90 -2.67
C LEU A 16 6.36 -15.26 -1.59
N LEU A 17 6.48 -15.89 -0.41
CA LEU A 17 7.37 -15.40 0.65
C LEU A 17 8.84 -15.63 0.27
N GLU A 18 9.13 -16.78 -0.31
CA GLU A 18 10.45 -17.23 -0.77
C GLU A 18 10.96 -16.39 -1.95
N GLN A 19 10.07 -15.75 -2.69
CA GLN A 19 10.43 -14.78 -3.73
C GLN A 19 10.95 -13.45 -3.17
N GLY A 20 10.85 -13.23 -1.86
CA GLY A 20 11.33 -12.03 -1.18
C GLY A 20 10.55 -10.76 -1.52
N TYR A 21 10.93 -9.66 -0.86
CA TYR A 21 10.36 -8.35 -1.14
C TYR A 21 11.03 -7.74 -2.37
N ASN A 22 10.22 -7.19 -3.28
CA ASN A 22 10.71 -6.46 -4.44
C ASN A 22 9.98 -5.12 -4.51
N SER A 23 10.70 -4.02 -4.27
CA SER A 23 10.11 -2.69 -4.12
C SER A 23 9.31 -2.27 -5.35
N GLU A 24 9.78 -2.53 -6.57
CA GLU A 24 9.06 -2.18 -7.80
C GLU A 24 7.77 -2.99 -7.94
N ARG A 25 7.83 -4.30 -7.73
CA ARG A 25 6.68 -5.21 -7.86
C ARG A 25 5.62 -4.90 -6.80
N GLU A 26 6.02 -4.82 -5.54
CA GLU A 26 5.06 -4.60 -4.45
C GLU A 26 4.46 -3.18 -4.54
N SER A 27 5.26 -2.16 -4.93
CA SER A 27 4.73 -0.81 -5.17
C SER A 27 3.78 -0.76 -6.36
N ALA A 28 4.03 -1.53 -7.43
CA ALA A 28 3.14 -1.61 -8.57
C ALA A 28 1.75 -2.15 -8.18
N PHE A 29 1.70 -3.21 -7.36
CA PHE A 29 0.42 -3.74 -6.87
C PHE A 29 -0.32 -2.71 -6.01
N ILE A 30 0.36 -2.07 -5.07
CA ILE A 30 -0.26 -1.04 -4.22
C ILE A 30 -0.77 0.17 -5.04
N LEU A 31 0.00 0.59 -6.05
CA LEU A 31 -0.40 1.69 -6.94
C LEU A 31 -1.58 1.31 -7.83
N GLU A 32 -1.66 0.06 -8.29
CA GLU A 32 -2.80 -0.47 -9.05
C GLU A 32 -4.08 -0.28 -8.25
N GLU A 33 -4.13 -0.80 -7.02
CA GLU A 33 -5.32 -0.68 -6.15
C GLU A 33 -5.66 0.77 -5.81
N LEU A 34 -4.65 1.63 -5.59
CA LEU A 34 -4.89 3.05 -5.33
C LEU A 34 -5.52 3.75 -6.54
N TYR A 35 -5.09 3.44 -7.76
CA TYR A 35 -5.69 4.01 -8.96
C TYR A 35 -7.12 3.50 -9.17
N GLU A 36 -7.39 2.22 -8.92
CA GLU A 36 -8.75 1.68 -9.01
C GLU A 36 -9.68 2.32 -7.98
N LEU A 37 -9.22 2.48 -6.72
CA LEU A 37 -9.89 3.21 -5.65
C LEU A 37 -10.25 4.64 -6.08
N LEU A 38 -9.35 5.32 -6.78
CA LEU A 38 -9.53 6.69 -7.28
C LEU A 38 -10.41 6.76 -8.55
N GLY A 39 -10.97 5.64 -8.98
CA GLY A 39 -11.90 5.54 -10.11
C GLY A 39 -11.22 5.53 -11.48
N PHE A 40 -9.93 5.22 -11.55
CA PHE A 40 -9.26 4.96 -12.81
C PHE A 40 -9.67 3.58 -13.33
N LYS A 41 -10.01 3.50 -14.62
CA LYS A 41 -10.39 2.27 -15.33
C LYS A 41 -9.62 2.15 -16.63
N GLY A 42 -9.47 0.92 -17.14
CA GLY A 42 -8.68 0.60 -18.33
C GLY A 42 -7.45 -0.22 -17.98
N ASP A 43 -6.30 0.05 -18.60
CA ASP A 43 -5.03 -0.63 -18.32
C ASP A 43 -4.33 -0.08 -17.06
N VAL A 44 -5.04 -0.08 -15.92
CA VAL A 44 -4.55 0.48 -14.64
C VAL A 44 -3.29 -0.25 -14.18
N LYS A 45 -3.25 -1.57 -14.35
CA LYS A 45 -2.10 -2.43 -14.10
C LYS A 45 -0.84 -2.01 -14.86
N GLY A 46 -0.95 -1.83 -16.18
CA GLY A 46 0.17 -1.38 -17.01
C GLY A 46 0.65 0.01 -16.60
N TYR A 47 -0.28 0.88 -16.20
CA TYR A 47 0.03 2.20 -15.69
C TYR A 47 0.79 2.15 -14.34
N ALA A 48 0.27 1.39 -13.37
CA ALA A 48 0.86 1.26 -12.04
C ALA A 48 2.29 0.69 -12.08
N ARG A 49 2.53 -0.34 -12.90
CA ARG A 49 3.87 -0.91 -13.11
C ARG A 49 4.88 0.10 -13.65
N ARG A 50 4.47 0.92 -14.62
CA ARG A 50 5.35 1.96 -15.19
C ARG A 50 5.66 3.06 -14.17
N MET A 51 4.69 3.41 -13.32
CA MET A 51 4.90 4.38 -12.25
C MET A 51 5.82 3.83 -11.17
N ALA A 52 5.73 2.54 -10.85
CA ALA A 52 6.58 1.90 -9.85
C ALA A 52 8.05 1.76 -10.29
N THR A 53 8.32 1.55 -11.58
CA THR A 53 9.68 1.36 -12.11
C THR A 53 10.39 2.65 -12.50
N ASN A 54 9.67 3.78 -12.63
CA ASN A 54 10.20 4.97 -13.28
C ASN A 54 10.08 6.22 -12.41
N TRP A 55 10.99 6.31 -11.43
CA TRP A 55 11.06 7.43 -10.46
C TRP A 55 11.20 8.81 -11.15
N LEU A 56 11.89 8.87 -12.29
CA LEU A 56 12.12 10.09 -13.09
C LEU A 56 10.88 10.56 -13.88
N ILE A 57 9.92 9.68 -14.16
CA ILE A 57 8.69 10.05 -14.88
C ILE A 57 7.67 10.69 -13.91
N ALA A 58 7.69 10.34 -12.62
CA ALA A 58 6.80 10.94 -11.63
C ALA A 58 6.94 12.48 -11.57
N ASP A 59 8.14 13.01 -11.82
CA ASP A 59 8.46 14.44 -11.74
C ASP A 59 8.14 15.23 -13.03
N SER A 60 7.94 14.55 -14.17
CA SER A 60 7.97 15.20 -15.51
C SER A 60 6.72 15.04 -16.37
N PHE A 61 5.69 14.29 -15.92
CA PHE A 61 4.77 13.64 -16.88
C PHE A 61 3.27 13.85 -16.66
N HIS A 62 2.87 14.97 -16.05
CA HIS A 62 1.45 15.28 -15.90
C HIS A 62 0.74 15.79 -17.17
N TRP A 63 1.42 15.98 -18.31
CA TRP A 63 0.76 16.59 -19.49
C TRP A 63 1.18 16.08 -20.89
N ARG A 64 2.38 15.53 -21.10
CA ARG A 64 2.90 15.33 -22.48
C ARG A 64 2.68 13.96 -23.14
N ALA A 65 2.12 12.97 -22.46
CA ALA A 65 1.92 11.62 -23.04
C ALA A 65 0.50 11.35 -23.53
N GLY A 66 0.01 12.23 -24.40
CA GLY A 66 -1.28 12.08 -25.10
C GLY A 66 -1.43 10.81 -25.96
N SER A 67 -0.42 9.93 -26.05
CA SER A 67 -0.47 8.67 -26.81
C SER A 67 -0.52 7.41 -25.95
N ILE A 68 0.04 7.41 -24.74
CA ILE A 68 0.18 6.18 -23.92
C ILE A 68 -1.04 5.99 -23.00
N TYR A 69 -1.72 7.07 -22.62
CA TYR A 69 -2.83 7.07 -21.65
C TYR A 69 -4.22 7.01 -22.29
N LYS A 70 -4.32 6.80 -23.59
CA LYS A 70 -5.60 6.84 -24.32
C LYS A 70 -6.66 5.85 -23.79
N ASN A 71 -6.22 4.81 -23.08
CA ASN A 71 -7.09 3.76 -22.55
C ASN A 71 -7.37 3.89 -21.05
N ILE A 72 -6.79 4.88 -20.37
CA ILE A 72 -7.10 5.16 -18.97
C ILE A 72 -8.18 6.23 -18.92
N ARG A 73 -9.30 5.92 -18.28
CA ARG A 73 -10.36 6.88 -18.02
C ARG A 73 -10.57 7.03 -16.53
N LYS A 74 -10.89 8.24 -16.10
CA LYS A 74 -11.33 8.51 -14.73
C LYS A 74 -12.85 8.60 -14.71
N GLN A 75 -13.46 7.83 -13.84
CA GLN A 75 -14.88 7.89 -13.54
C GLN A 75 -15.07 8.01 -12.03
N LYS A 76 -16.26 8.45 -11.59
CA LYS A 76 -16.57 8.44 -10.15
C LYS A 76 -16.59 6.98 -9.67
N PRO A 77 -15.79 6.61 -8.65
CA PRO A 77 -15.85 5.26 -8.10
C PRO A 77 -17.20 5.02 -7.42
N THR A 78 -17.70 3.80 -7.53
CA THR A 78 -18.86 3.34 -6.76
C THR A 78 -18.44 2.97 -5.34
N ASP A 79 -19.40 2.84 -4.42
CA ASP A 79 -19.09 2.38 -3.06
C ASP A 79 -18.44 0.99 -3.05
N GLN A 80 -18.83 0.12 -3.99
CA GLN A 80 -18.19 -1.17 -4.20
C GLN A 80 -16.73 -1.01 -4.62
N ASP A 81 -16.43 -0.15 -5.60
CA ASP A 81 -15.05 0.12 -6.04
C ASP A 81 -14.18 0.63 -4.88
N ILE A 82 -14.76 1.47 -4.01
CA ILE A 82 -14.05 2.03 -2.85
C ILE A 82 -13.73 0.94 -1.83
N LEU A 83 -14.72 0.11 -1.47
CA LEU A 83 -14.52 -0.95 -0.48
C LEU A 83 -13.55 -2.02 -0.98
N ASP A 84 -13.66 -2.39 -2.26
CA ASP A 84 -12.78 -3.35 -2.92
C ASP A 84 -11.33 -2.86 -2.92
N GLY A 85 -11.08 -1.65 -3.42
CA GLY A 85 -9.73 -1.07 -3.45
C GLY A 85 -9.13 -0.87 -2.05
N LEU A 86 -9.91 -0.49 -1.04
CA LEU A 86 -9.41 -0.41 0.34
C LEU A 86 -9.03 -1.78 0.91
N ALA A 87 -9.83 -2.82 0.63
CA ALA A 87 -9.54 -4.17 1.07
C ALA A 87 -8.30 -4.74 0.37
N ASP A 88 -8.18 -4.55 -0.95
CA ASP A 88 -7.03 -5.01 -1.73
C ASP A 88 -5.75 -4.28 -1.33
N LEU A 89 -5.82 -2.98 -1.02
CA LEU A 89 -4.70 -2.25 -0.42
C LEU A 89 -4.21 -2.92 0.87
N ILE A 90 -5.12 -3.36 1.75
CA ILE A 90 -4.75 -4.09 2.97
C ILE A 90 -4.08 -5.43 2.62
N VAL A 91 -4.64 -6.18 1.66
CA VAL A 91 -4.10 -7.47 1.22
C VAL A 91 -2.69 -7.33 0.68
N PHE A 92 -2.47 -6.44 -0.29
CA PHE A 92 -1.16 -6.28 -0.93
C PHE A 92 -0.12 -5.64 -0.02
N ALA A 93 -0.50 -4.64 0.79
CA ALA A 93 0.42 -4.04 1.76
C ALA A 93 0.85 -5.05 2.83
N THR A 94 -0.08 -5.87 3.33
CA THR A 94 0.23 -6.94 4.29
C THR A 94 1.13 -8.01 3.68
N GLY A 95 0.84 -8.44 2.44
CA GLY A 95 1.68 -9.38 1.72
C GLY A 95 3.11 -8.87 1.49
N ALA A 96 3.25 -7.60 1.11
CA ALA A 96 4.55 -6.94 0.95
C ALA A 96 5.33 -6.88 2.28
N MET A 97 4.65 -6.53 3.37
CA MET A 97 5.23 -6.52 4.72
C MET A 97 5.70 -7.92 5.15
N ALA A 98 4.89 -8.95 4.92
CA ALA A 98 5.23 -10.33 5.22
C ALA A 98 6.48 -10.81 4.48
N LYS A 99 6.58 -10.51 3.18
CA LYS A 99 7.78 -10.81 2.37
C LYS A 99 9.01 -10.09 2.91
N LYS A 100 8.88 -8.82 3.31
CA LYS A 100 10.01 -8.06 3.84
C LYS A 100 10.49 -8.60 5.19
N LEU A 101 9.56 -8.95 6.09
CA LEU A 101 9.87 -9.60 7.36
C LEU A 101 10.56 -10.95 7.16
N HIS A 102 10.07 -11.75 6.21
CA HIS A 102 10.68 -13.03 5.85
C HIS A 102 12.11 -12.86 5.30
N GLU A 103 12.33 -11.93 4.37
CA GLU A 103 13.66 -11.60 3.82
C GLU A 103 14.65 -11.18 4.91
N MET A 104 14.18 -10.48 5.94
CA MET A 104 14.98 -10.07 7.09
C MET A 104 15.26 -11.19 8.10
N GLY A 105 14.67 -12.38 7.93
CA GLY A 105 14.70 -13.45 8.93
C GLY A 105 14.05 -13.05 10.25
N SER A 106 13.12 -12.07 10.22
CA SER A 106 12.46 -11.55 11.41
C SER A 106 11.49 -12.58 12.00
N LEU A 107 11.41 -12.63 13.33
CA LEU A 107 10.38 -13.38 14.04
C LEU A 107 9.05 -12.60 14.17
N LEU A 108 9.04 -11.32 13.77
CA LEU A 108 7.85 -10.48 13.81
C LEU A 108 6.89 -10.83 12.67
N THR A 109 5.61 -10.66 12.93
CA THR A 109 4.52 -10.79 11.97
C THR A 109 4.01 -9.42 11.52
N PRO A 110 3.24 -9.34 10.41
CA PRO A 110 2.57 -8.10 10.06
C PRO A 110 1.67 -7.54 11.17
N ASP A 111 1.01 -8.40 11.96
CA ASP A 111 0.21 -7.97 13.12
C ASP A 111 1.08 -7.28 14.18
N ASP A 112 2.29 -7.81 14.46
CA ASP A 112 3.20 -7.17 15.41
C ASP A 112 3.63 -5.77 14.96
N ILE A 113 3.89 -5.61 13.66
CA ILE A 113 4.25 -4.30 13.09
C ILE A 113 3.07 -3.33 13.15
N LEU A 114 1.86 -3.78 12.78
CA LEU A 114 0.66 -2.96 12.85
C LEU A 114 0.35 -2.55 14.29
N ASN A 115 0.46 -3.48 15.25
CA ASN A 115 0.23 -3.19 16.67
C ASN A 115 1.23 -2.15 17.19
N ARG A 116 2.53 -2.27 16.88
CA ARG A 116 3.52 -1.24 17.27
C ARG A 116 3.22 0.14 16.69
N VAL A 117 2.72 0.20 15.45
CA VAL A 117 2.28 1.46 14.84
C VAL A 117 1.05 2.00 15.55
N MET A 118 0.11 1.13 15.92
CA MET A 118 -1.09 1.51 16.66
C MET A 118 -0.77 1.98 18.07
N ASP A 119 0.09 1.29 18.81
CA ASP A 119 0.57 1.70 20.14
C ASP A 119 1.17 3.12 20.08
N ALA A 120 1.99 3.41 19.07
CA ALA A 120 2.54 4.74 18.86
C ALA A 120 1.48 5.78 18.41
N ASN A 121 0.42 5.35 17.72
CA ASN A 121 -0.69 6.22 17.36
C ASN A 121 -1.59 6.54 18.57
N ASP A 122 -1.78 5.61 19.49
CA ASP A 122 -2.58 5.78 20.71
C ASP A 122 -1.94 6.79 21.68
N LEU A 123 -0.61 6.96 21.60
CA LEU A 123 0.11 8.01 22.32
C LEU A 123 -0.06 9.41 21.71
N LYS A 124 -0.62 9.51 20.50
CA LYS A 124 -0.92 10.83 19.92
C LYS A 124 -2.05 11.47 20.71
N GLY A 125 -1.93 12.78 20.93
CA GLY A 125 -3.02 13.55 21.52
C GLY A 125 -4.26 13.57 20.63
N SER A 126 -5.33 14.18 21.11
CA SER A 126 -6.62 14.27 20.41
C SER A 126 -6.72 15.42 19.39
N LYS A 127 -5.65 16.21 19.21
CA LYS A 127 -5.67 17.35 18.28
C LYS A 127 -5.67 16.85 16.84
N VAL A 128 -6.56 17.41 16.03
CA VAL A 128 -6.64 17.16 14.59
C VAL A 128 -6.33 18.43 13.81
N ASP A 129 -5.82 18.28 12.58
CA ASP A 129 -5.65 19.39 11.65
C ASP A 129 -6.96 19.80 10.97
N GLU A 130 -6.89 20.82 10.10
CA GLU A 130 -8.04 21.32 9.35
C GLU A 130 -8.72 20.28 8.44
N LYS A 131 -8.06 19.15 8.18
CA LYS A 131 -8.55 18.02 7.37
C LYS A 131 -8.96 16.81 8.21
N GLY A 132 -8.90 16.93 9.54
CA GLY A 132 -9.28 15.88 10.49
C GLY A 132 -8.19 14.84 10.79
N LYS A 133 -6.94 15.05 10.34
CA LYS A 133 -5.83 14.13 10.64
C LYS A 133 -5.26 14.42 12.02
N ILE A 134 -5.08 13.38 12.84
CA ILE A 134 -4.47 13.49 14.18
C ILE A 134 -3.02 14.01 14.07
N ILE A 135 -2.74 15.09 14.80
CA ILE A 135 -1.44 15.75 14.86
C ILE A 135 -0.61 15.11 15.98
N LYS A 136 0.67 14.87 15.68
CA LYS A 136 1.67 14.40 16.66
C LYS A 136 1.88 15.46 17.75
N SER A 137 1.93 15.05 19.01
CA SER A 137 2.52 15.90 20.06
C SER A 137 4.03 16.03 19.83
N ASP A 138 4.62 17.12 20.31
CA ASP A 138 6.06 17.38 20.15
C ASP A 138 6.94 16.26 20.77
N ASP A 139 6.39 15.53 21.74
CA ASP A 139 7.05 14.39 22.41
C ASP A 139 6.79 13.02 21.75
N SER A 140 6.11 12.96 20.59
CA SER A 140 5.78 11.66 19.98
C SER A 140 7.03 10.99 19.38
N GLU A 141 7.42 9.85 19.93
CA GLU A 141 8.46 9.01 19.36
C GLU A 141 7.93 8.20 18.16
N GLN A 142 8.78 7.98 17.15
CA GLN A 142 8.45 7.06 16.06
C GLN A 142 8.59 5.60 16.57
N PRO A 143 7.67 4.69 16.21
CA PRO A 143 7.77 3.31 16.65
C PRO A 143 9.04 2.66 16.08
N LYS A 144 9.79 1.94 16.92
CA LYS A 144 10.88 1.07 16.47
C LYS A 144 10.28 -0.23 15.94
N LEU A 145 10.18 -0.33 14.62
CA LEU A 145 9.49 -1.43 13.95
C LEU A 145 10.36 -2.69 13.83
N VAL A 146 11.67 -2.53 13.79
CA VAL A 146 12.70 -3.58 13.71
C VAL A 146 13.95 -3.15 14.46
#